data_AF-V5Z9H4-F1
#
_entry.id   AF-V5Z9H4-F1
#
_cell.length_a   1.000
_cell.length_b   1.000
_cell.length_c   1.000
_cell.angle_alpha   90.00
_cell.angle_beta   90.00
_cell.angle_gamma   90.00
#
_symmetry.space_group_name_H-M   'P 1'
#
loop_
_entity.id
_entity.type
_entity.pdbx_description
1 polymer ?
#
loop_
_entity_poly.entity_id
_entity_poly.type
_entity_poly.pdbx_seq_one_letter_code
_entity_poly.pdbx_strand_id
1 'polypeptide(L)'
;MVEAAHFADRCAFDRQLMREIDAYAPDLVVLAGYMRILSAEFVEHYVGRMLNIHPSLLPKYPGLHTHRQAIENGDEEHGTSVHFVTEQLDGGPVILQAKVPVFSDDSEEDVIARVQHQEYAIYPLVVSWFVDGRLAMRDGAAWLDDRRLPAAGHAFE
;
A
#
# COMPACT_ATOMS: atom_id res chain seq x y z
N MET A 1 -17.71 7.00 16.60
CA MET A 1 -16.71 6.80 15.52
C MET A 1 -16.13 8.16 15.15
N VAL A 2 -14.85 8.24 14.83
CA VAL A 2 -14.24 9.48 14.33
C VAL A 2 -14.64 9.64 12.86
N GLU A 3 -15.47 10.64 12.57
CA GLU A 3 -15.96 10.90 11.23
C GLU A 3 -15.39 12.21 10.68
N ALA A 4 -14.87 12.17 9.46
CA ALA A 4 -14.19 13.32 8.85
C ALA A 4 -15.08 14.56 8.70
N ALA A 5 -16.39 14.38 8.56
CA ALA A 5 -17.35 15.49 8.44
C ALA A 5 -17.41 16.38 9.69
N HIS A 6 -16.93 15.91 10.85
CA HIS A 6 -16.94 16.66 12.11
C HIS A 6 -15.72 17.58 12.30
N PHE A 7 -14.83 17.68 11.33
CA PHE A 7 -13.58 18.43 11.45
C PHE A 7 -13.49 19.54 10.40
N ALA A 8 -12.87 20.66 10.80
CA ALA A 8 -12.75 21.85 9.96
C ALA A 8 -11.88 21.63 8.71
N ASP A 9 -10.87 20.77 8.82
CA ASP A 9 -9.96 20.44 7.73
C ASP A 9 -9.37 19.03 7.90
N ARG A 10 -8.65 18.58 6.88
CA ARG A 10 -7.98 17.28 6.85
C ARG A 10 -6.98 17.13 8.01
N CYS A 11 -6.17 18.16 8.29
CA CYS A 11 -5.13 18.07 9.31
C CYS A 11 -5.74 17.94 10.72
N ALA A 12 -6.87 18.61 10.98
CA ALA A 12 -7.60 18.48 12.24
C ALA A 12 -8.17 17.07 12.41
N PHE A 13 -8.72 16.48 11.35
CA PHE A 13 -9.16 15.08 11.36
C PHE A 13 -7.99 14.12 11.59
N ASP A 14 -6.90 14.26 10.83
CA ASP A 14 -5.73 13.39 10.94
C ASP A 14 -5.09 13.45 12.33
N ARG A 15 -5.02 14.62 12.96
CA ARG A 15 -4.55 14.74 14.36
C ARG A 15 -5.45 14.01 15.35
N GLN A 16 -6.77 14.05 15.17
CA GLN A 16 -7.65 13.25 16.01
C GLN A 16 -7.48 11.76 15.73
N LEU A 17 -7.40 11.38 14.46
CA LEU A 17 -7.19 9.99 14.06
C LEU A 17 -5.89 9.42 14.64
N MET A 18 -4.79 10.19 14.62
CA MET A 18 -3.54 9.81 15.26
C MET A 18 -3.72 9.53 16.75
N ARG A 19 -4.40 10.41 17.49
CA ARG A 19 -4.64 10.21 18.93
C ARG A 19 -5.41 8.94 19.24
N GLU A 20 -6.43 8.62 18.44
CA GLU A 20 -7.21 7.40 18.61
C GLU A 20 -6.39 6.15 18.29
N ILE A 21 -5.58 6.20 17.23
CA ILE A 21 -4.69 5.10 16.85
C ILE A 21 -3.62 4.89 17.94
N ASP A 22 -2.95 5.96 18.38
CA ASP A 22 -1.89 5.91 19.39
C ASP A 22 -2.37 5.41 20.76
N ALA A 23 -3.67 5.54 21.07
CA ALA A 23 -4.26 4.98 22.28
C ALA A 23 -4.13 3.44 22.36
N TYR A 24 -3.94 2.78 21.21
CA TYR A 24 -3.66 1.34 21.13
C TYR A 24 -2.17 1.00 21.13
N ALA A 25 -1.28 1.99 21.14
CA ALA A 25 0.17 1.84 21.04
C ALA A 25 0.60 0.86 19.92
N PRO A 26 0.21 1.10 18.65
CA PRO A 26 0.46 0.15 17.58
C PRO A 26 1.93 0.13 17.15
N ASP A 27 2.44 -1.08 16.93
CA ASP A 27 3.73 -1.30 16.28
C ASP A 27 3.69 -1.01 14.77
N LEU A 28 2.51 -1.18 14.14
CA LEU A 28 2.29 -1.04 12.70
C LEU A 28 0.89 -0.50 12.40
N VAL A 29 0.80 0.46 11.48
CA VAL A 29 -0.45 0.94 10.87
C VAL A 29 -0.61 0.35 9.47
N VAL A 30 -1.76 -0.26 9.17
CA VAL A 30 -2.01 -0.95 7.89
C VAL A 30 -3.19 -0.30 7.19
N LEU A 31 -2.94 0.30 6.02
CA LEU A 31 -3.96 0.90 5.18
C LEU A 31 -4.54 -0.16 4.23
N ALA A 32 -5.78 -0.57 4.46
CA ALA A 32 -6.49 -1.55 3.63
C ALA A 32 -7.73 -0.90 3.02
N GLY A 33 -7.60 -0.38 1.80
CA GLY A 33 -8.70 0.33 1.13
C GLY A 33 -8.98 1.73 1.72
N TYR A 34 -7.97 2.37 2.33
CA TYR A 34 -8.14 3.70 2.92
C TYR A 34 -8.10 4.80 1.85
N MET A 35 -9.27 5.22 1.38
CA MET A 35 -9.42 6.13 0.21
C MET A 35 -9.24 7.63 0.53
N ARG A 36 -8.58 7.99 1.63
CA ARG A 36 -8.33 9.40 1.99
C ARG A 36 -6.84 9.70 1.97
N ILE A 37 -6.47 10.81 1.33
CA ILE A 37 -5.10 11.31 1.36
C ILE A 37 -4.77 11.73 2.79
N LEU A 38 -3.70 11.17 3.34
CA LEU A 38 -3.15 11.52 4.66
C LEU A 38 -2.29 12.78 4.56
N SER A 39 -2.31 13.61 5.60
CA SER A 39 -1.42 14.76 5.73
C SER A 39 0.04 14.34 5.96
N ALA A 40 0.98 15.22 5.63
CA ALA A 40 2.41 15.03 5.91
C ALA A 40 2.67 14.76 7.40
N GLU A 41 1.98 15.48 8.29
CA GLU A 41 2.05 15.28 9.75
C GLU A 41 1.71 13.84 10.15
N PHE A 42 0.66 13.27 9.55
CA PHE A 42 0.26 11.88 9.81
C PHE A 42 1.29 10.88 9.31
N VAL A 43 1.81 11.10 8.09
CA VAL A 43 2.79 10.20 7.48
C VAL A 43 4.10 10.20 8.26
N GLU A 44 4.60 11.38 8.64
CA GLU A 44 5.82 11.52 9.43
C GLU A 44 5.72 10.79 10.78
N HIS A 45 4.56 10.89 11.46
CA HIS A 45 4.35 10.24 12.76
C HIS A 45 4.41 8.69 12.71
N TYR A 46 4.07 8.10 11.56
CA TYR A 46 4.12 6.65 11.33
C TYR A 46 5.19 6.22 10.31
N VAL A 47 6.16 7.08 10.00
CA VAL A 47 7.20 6.77 9.01
C VAL A 47 7.93 5.47 9.37
N GLY A 48 8.10 4.60 8.37
CA GLY A 48 8.72 3.29 8.54
C GLY A 48 7.88 2.24 9.29
N ARG A 49 6.68 2.60 9.78
CA ARG A 49 5.72 1.69 10.43
C ARG A 49 4.28 1.85 9.93
N MET A 50 4.13 2.30 8.69
CA MET A 50 2.86 2.37 7.99
C MET A 50 2.96 1.70 6.63
N LEU A 51 2.07 0.75 6.37
CA LEU A 51 1.98 0.00 5.12
C LEU A 51 0.71 0.35 4.36
N ASN A 52 0.80 0.31 3.04
CA ASN A 52 -0.35 0.36 2.15
C ASN A 52 -0.24 -0.74 1.10
N ILE A 53 -1.40 -1.19 0.63
CA ILE A 53 -1.52 -2.03 -0.56
C ILE A 53 -2.19 -1.23 -1.66
N HIS A 54 -1.58 -1.24 -2.84
CA HIS A 54 -2.02 -0.47 -3.99
C HIS A 54 -2.30 -1.40 -5.17
N PRO A 55 -3.49 -1.34 -5.81
CA PRO A 55 -3.91 -2.29 -6.83
C PRO A 55 -3.29 -2.00 -8.21
N SER A 56 -1.98 -1.88 -8.28
CA SER A 56 -1.21 -1.86 -9.53
C SER A 56 0.23 -2.33 -9.31
N LEU A 57 0.96 -2.55 -10.40
CA LEU A 57 2.39 -2.80 -10.39
C LEU A 57 3.16 -1.46 -10.38
N LEU A 58 3.30 -0.86 -9.20
CA LEU A 58 4.04 0.39 -9.03
C LEU A 58 5.44 0.29 -9.67
N PRO A 59 5.90 1.35 -10.38
CA PRO A 59 5.35 2.71 -10.40
C PRO A 59 4.22 2.95 -11.43
N LYS A 60 3.71 1.92 -12.12
CA LYS A 60 2.56 2.11 -13.03
C LYS A 60 1.30 2.45 -12.23
N TYR A 61 0.47 3.32 -12.78
CA TYR A 61 -0.88 3.65 -12.29
C TYR A 61 -0.97 4.01 -10.78
N PRO A 62 -0.24 5.02 -10.29
CA PRO A 62 -0.54 5.59 -8.97
C PRO A 62 -1.96 6.21 -8.97
N GLY A 63 -2.62 6.24 -7.82
CA GLY A 63 -3.96 6.80 -7.67
C GLY A 63 -5.11 5.84 -8.02
N LEU A 64 -6.15 6.34 -8.69
CA LEU A 64 -7.43 5.63 -8.82
C LEU A 64 -7.59 4.94 -10.18
N HIS A 65 -8.58 4.05 -10.29
CA HIS A 65 -8.99 3.38 -11.54
C HIS A 65 -7.86 2.59 -12.21
N THR A 66 -7.01 1.95 -11.40
CA THR A 66 -5.82 1.22 -11.87
C THR A 66 -6.15 0.07 -12.82
N HIS A 67 -7.19 -0.70 -12.51
CA HIS A 67 -7.65 -1.83 -13.33
C HIS A 67 -8.14 -1.37 -14.71
N ARG A 68 -9.00 -0.34 -14.74
CA ARG A 68 -9.44 0.28 -15.99
C ARG A 68 -8.27 0.78 -16.82
N GLN A 69 -7.33 1.49 -16.20
CA GLN A 69 -6.13 1.97 -16.90
C GLN A 69 -5.32 0.82 -17.52
N ALA A 70 -5.13 -0.29 -16.80
CA ALA A 70 -4.42 -1.46 -17.32
C ALA A 70 -5.12 -2.05 -18.56
N ILE A 71 -6.45 -2.19 -18.53
CA ILE A 71 -7.24 -2.71 -19.66
C ILE A 71 -7.21 -1.73 -20.84
N GLU A 72 -7.47 -0.45 -20.60
CA GLU A 72 -7.51 0.58 -21.66
C GLU A 72 -6.17 0.76 -22.36
N ASN A 73 -5.06 0.54 -21.64
CA ASN A 73 -3.72 0.59 -22.20
C ASN A 73 -3.28 -0.72 -22.88
N GLY A 74 -4.09 -1.79 -22.79
CA GLY A 74 -3.77 -3.10 -23.34
C GLY A 74 -2.56 -3.77 -22.68
N ASP A 75 -2.38 -3.57 -21.36
CA ASP A 75 -1.32 -4.24 -20.62
C ASP A 75 -1.57 -5.76 -20.58
N GLU A 76 -0.54 -6.56 -20.84
CA GLU A 76 -0.60 -8.04 -20.72
C GLU A 76 -0.51 -8.53 -19.26
N GLU A 77 0.01 -7.68 -18.37
CA GLU A 77 0.15 -7.95 -16.94
C GLU A 77 -0.35 -6.75 -16.11
N HIS A 78 -1.07 -7.07 -15.04
CA HIS A 78 -1.45 -6.13 -13.98
C HIS A 78 -1.08 -6.74 -12.61
N GLY A 79 -1.52 -6.15 -11.50
CA GLY A 79 -1.18 -6.69 -10.20
C GLY A 79 -1.45 -5.75 -9.04
N THR A 80 -0.79 -6.04 -7.93
CA THR A 80 -0.84 -5.24 -6.70
C THR A 80 0.55 -5.09 -6.09
N SER A 81 0.76 -4.01 -5.34
CA SER A 81 2.01 -3.66 -4.68
C SER A 81 1.76 -3.36 -3.20
N VAL A 82 2.45 -4.05 -2.31
CA VAL A 82 2.55 -3.64 -0.91
C VAL A 82 3.79 -2.76 -0.75
N HIS A 83 3.65 -1.60 -0.11
CA HIS A 83 4.75 -0.65 0.04
C HIS A 83 4.68 0.07 1.40
N PHE A 84 5.83 0.60 1.82
CA PHE A 84 5.84 1.57 2.92
C PHE A 84 5.21 2.88 2.47
N VAL A 85 4.43 3.52 3.34
CA VAL A 85 3.84 4.82 3.04
C VAL A 85 4.87 5.93 3.27
N THR A 86 4.93 6.87 2.32
CA THR A 86 5.71 8.10 2.41
C THR A 86 4.82 9.27 2.00
N GLU A 87 5.32 10.51 2.10
CA GLU A 87 4.54 11.69 1.71
C GLU A 87 4.18 11.69 0.22
N GLN A 88 4.96 10.98 -0.61
CA GLN A 88 4.65 10.78 -2.01
C GLN A 88 3.52 9.76 -2.17
N LEU A 89 2.42 10.18 -2.79
CA LEU A 89 1.28 9.33 -3.13
C LEU A 89 1.75 8.08 -3.90
N ASP A 90 1.47 6.90 -3.34
CA ASP A 90 1.87 5.59 -3.87
C ASP A 90 3.35 5.51 -4.30
N GLY A 91 4.23 6.29 -3.66
CA GLY A 91 5.62 6.48 -4.07
C GLY A 91 6.66 5.94 -3.09
N GLY A 92 6.22 5.36 -1.97
CA GLY A 92 7.16 4.79 -1.00
C GLY A 92 7.78 3.48 -1.46
N PRO A 93 8.81 2.98 -0.74
CA PRO A 93 9.53 1.77 -1.13
C PRO A 93 8.61 0.55 -1.22
N VAL A 94 8.58 -0.05 -2.41
CA VAL A 94 7.83 -1.28 -2.66
C VAL A 94 8.50 -2.44 -1.91
N ILE A 95 7.68 -3.23 -1.23
CA ILE A 95 8.11 -4.38 -0.41
C ILE A 95 7.88 -5.68 -1.17
N LEU A 96 6.70 -5.85 -1.77
CA LEU A 96 6.32 -7.06 -2.49
C LEU A 96 5.28 -6.70 -3.54
N GLN A 97 5.42 -7.28 -4.73
CA GLN A 97 4.41 -7.22 -5.79
C GLN A 97 3.91 -8.62 -6.12
N ALA A 98 2.65 -8.68 -6.52
CA ALA A 98 2.09 -9.87 -7.15
C ALA A 98 1.52 -9.49 -8.50
N LYS A 99 1.97 -10.20 -9.53
CA LYS A 99 1.51 -10.02 -10.91
C LYS A 99 0.33 -10.94 -11.20
N VAL A 100 -0.54 -10.48 -12.08
CA VAL A 100 -1.62 -11.27 -12.65
C VAL A 100 -1.65 -11.03 -14.16
N PRO A 101 -1.92 -12.06 -14.98
CA PRO A 101 -2.12 -11.86 -16.41
C PRO A 101 -3.38 -11.02 -16.64
N VAL A 102 -3.44 -10.34 -17.78
CA VAL A 102 -4.66 -9.72 -18.33
C VAL A 102 -4.90 -10.30 -19.72
N PHE A 103 -6.07 -10.89 -19.92
CA PHE A 103 -6.48 -11.51 -21.18
C PHE A 103 -7.36 -10.56 -22.00
N SER A 104 -7.41 -10.79 -23.31
CA SER A 104 -8.14 -9.92 -24.25
C SER A 104 -9.64 -9.84 -24.01
N ASP A 105 -10.21 -10.84 -23.35
CA ASP A 105 -11.64 -10.96 -23.04
C ASP A 105 -11.97 -10.69 -21.56
N ASP A 106 -10.96 -10.29 -20.76
CA ASP A 106 -11.19 -9.92 -19.35
C ASP A 106 -12.07 -8.65 -19.27
N SER A 107 -13.06 -8.70 -18.37
CA SER A 107 -13.74 -7.50 -17.88
C SER A 107 -12.94 -6.82 -16.76
N GLU A 108 -13.29 -5.56 -16.41
CA GLU A 108 -12.70 -4.87 -15.25
C GLU A 108 -12.91 -5.68 -13.95
N GLU A 109 -14.06 -6.35 -13.81
CA GLU A 109 -14.40 -7.18 -12.65
C GLU A 109 -13.52 -8.44 -12.56
N ASP A 110 -13.20 -9.07 -13.69
CA ASP A 110 -12.31 -10.25 -13.74
C ASP A 110 -10.89 -9.90 -13.27
N VAL A 111 -10.37 -8.76 -13.74
CA VAL A 111 -9.05 -8.26 -13.34
C VAL A 111 -9.06 -7.89 -11.85
N ILE A 112 -10.09 -7.18 -11.37
CA ILE A 112 -10.24 -6.84 -9.94
C ILE A 112 -10.20 -8.10 -9.07
N ALA A 113 -11.02 -9.11 -9.38
CA ALA A 113 -11.10 -10.33 -8.59
C ALA A 113 -9.75 -11.07 -8.56
N ARG A 114 -9.05 -11.11 -9.69
CA ARG A 114 -7.72 -11.73 -9.80
C ARG A 114 -6.67 -10.99 -8.97
N VAL A 115 -6.68 -9.66 -9.00
CA VAL A 115 -5.78 -8.83 -8.17
C VAL A 115 -6.09 -9.00 -6.68
N GLN A 116 -7.37 -8.93 -6.27
CA GLN A 116 -7.76 -9.09 -4.87
C GLN A 116 -7.36 -10.45 -4.29
N HIS A 117 -7.43 -11.51 -5.10
CA HIS A 117 -6.93 -12.82 -4.68
C HIS A 117 -5.45 -12.78 -4.28
N GLN A 118 -4.63 -12.02 -5.02
CA GLN A 118 -3.23 -11.82 -4.68
C GLN A 118 -3.06 -10.91 -3.46
N GLU A 119 -3.87 -9.85 -3.32
CA GLU A 119 -3.85 -8.96 -2.15
C GLU A 119 -4.05 -9.72 -0.84
N TYR A 120 -5.01 -10.65 -0.81
CA TYR A 120 -5.26 -11.50 0.35
C TYR A 120 -4.10 -12.44 0.69
N ALA A 121 -3.26 -12.78 -0.28
CA ALA A 121 -2.08 -13.60 -0.05
C ALA A 121 -0.89 -12.75 0.44
N ILE A 122 -0.57 -11.67 -0.27
CA ILE A 122 0.67 -10.94 -0.03
C ILE A 122 0.58 -9.95 1.14
N TYR A 123 -0.59 -9.37 1.41
CA TYR A 123 -0.66 -8.36 2.47
C TYR A 123 -0.42 -8.94 3.86
N PRO A 124 -1.06 -10.06 4.26
CA PRO A 124 -0.78 -10.70 5.54
C PRO A 124 0.66 -11.22 5.64
N LEU A 125 1.25 -11.67 4.53
CA LEU A 125 2.65 -12.11 4.48
C LEU A 125 3.62 -10.95 4.75
N VAL A 126 3.40 -9.78 4.15
CA VAL A 126 4.25 -8.61 4.40
C VAL A 126 4.08 -8.12 5.84
N VAL A 127 2.86 -8.14 6.37
CA VAL A 127 2.59 -7.82 7.78
C VAL A 127 3.34 -8.79 8.69
N SER A 128 3.36 -10.10 8.39
CA SER A 128 4.10 -11.06 9.23
C SER A 128 5.60 -10.80 9.20
N TRP A 129 6.19 -10.45 8.05
CA TRP A 129 7.60 -10.06 8.00
C TRP A 129 7.91 -8.83 8.87
N PHE A 130 7.00 -7.87 8.94
CA PHE A 130 7.17 -6.71 9.82
C PHE A 130 7.10 -7.11 11.29
N VAL A 131 6.08 -7.87 11.68
CA VAL A 131 5.87 -8.33 13.07
C VAL A 131 7.02 -9.22 13.55
N ASP A 132 7.57 -10.06 12.67
CA ASP A 132 8.72 -10.92 12.97
C ASP A 132 10.06 -10.15 13.04
N GLY A 133 10.05 -8.82 12.81
CA GLY A 133 11.25 -7.98 12.81
C GLY A 133 12.17 -8.21 11.60
N ARG A 134 11.68 -8.90 10.57
CA ARG A 134 12.43 -9.22 9.34
C ARG A 134 12.39 -8.08 8.33
N LEU A 135 11.31 -7.33 8.30
CA LEU A 135 11.08 -6.21 7.40
C LEU A 135 11.28 -4.87 8.12
N ALA A 136 12.06 -3.97 7.54
CA ALA A 136 12.25 -2.62 8.04
C ALA A 136 12.41 -1.60 6.90
N MET A 137 12.04 -0.36 7.18
CA MET A 137 12.41 0.79 6.33
C MET A 137 13.68 1.45 6.90
N ARG A 138 14.72 1.59 6.08
CA ARG A 138 15.99 2.25 6.46
C ARG A 138 16.46 3.10 5.29
N ASP A 139 16.85 4.35 5.57
CA ASP A 139 17.36 5.31 4.58
C ASP A 139 16.48 5.45 3.33
N GLY A 140 15.15 5.49 3.52
CA GLY A 140 14.20 5.60 2.42
C GLY A 140 14.08 4.35 1.53
N ALA A 141 14.51 3.18 2.01
CA ALA A 141 14.43 1.91 1.29
C ALA A 141 13.83 0.80 2.16
N ALA A 142 13.21 -0.20 1.52
CA ALA A 142 12.74 -1.42 2.19
C ALA A 142 13.88 -2.44 2.31
N TRP A 143 13.96 -3.08 3.47
CA TRP A 143 14.95 -4.12 3.80
C TRP A 143 14.24 -5.33 4.36
N LEU A 144 14.54 -6.52 3.82
CA LEU A 144 14.03 -7.80 4.30
C LEU A 144 15.21 -8.71 4.65
N ASP A 145 15.24 -9.24 5.88
CA ASP A 145 16.34 -10.08 6.38
C ASP A 145 17.72 -9.43 6.18
N ASP A 146 17.81 -8.14 6.53
CA ASP A 146 18.98 -7.26 6.36
C ASP A 146 19.50 -7.13 4.91
N ARG A 147 18.66 -7.45 3.92
CA ARG A 147 18.94 -7.21 2.50
C ARG A 147 18.05 -6.11 1.96
N ARG A 148 18.67 -5.11 1.34
CA ARG A 148 17.94 -4.05 0.63
C ARG A 148 17.16 -4.67 -0.54
N LEU A 149 15.86 -4.40 -0.58
CA LEU A 149 15.00 -4.83 -1.68
C LEU A 149 15.22 -3.95 -2.92
N PRO A 150 15.07 -4.49 -4.14
CA PRO A 150 15.12 -3.69 -5.36
C PRO A 150 13.88 -2.80 -5.46
N ALA A 151 13.85 -1.90 -6.45
CA ALA A 151 12.75 -0.93 -6.60
C ALA A 151 11.36 -1.58 -6.79
N ALA A 152 11.29 -2.78 -7.35
CA ALA A 152 10.06 -3.55 -7.52
C ALA A 152 9.67 -4.38 -6.27
N GLY A 153 10.43 -4.30 -5.18
CA GLY A 153 10.25 -5.13 -4.00
C GLY A 153 10.83 -6.54 -4.15
N HIS A 154 10.52 -7.42 -3.20
CA HIS A 154 10.89 -8.82 -3.23
C HIS A 154 10.19 -9.52 -4.42
N ALA A 155 10.93 -10.38 -5.12
CA ALA A 155 10.33 -11.22 -6.15
C ALA A 155 9.63 -12.40 -5.45
N PHE A 156 8.32 -12.54 -5.64
CA PHE A 156 7.64 -13.80 -5.39
C PHE A 156 7.90 -14.69 -6.62
N GLU A 157 8.88 -15.59 -6.54
CA GLU A 157 9.07 -16.67 -7.51
C GLU A 157 8.15 -17.86 -7.19
#